data_AF-A0A4D4LK14-F1
#
_entry.id   AF-A0A4D4LK14-F1
#
_cell.length_a   1.000
_cell.length_b   1.000
_cell.length_c   1.000
_cell.angle_alpha   90.00
_cell.angle_beta   90.00
_cell.angle_gamma   90.00
#
_symmetry.space_group_name_H-M   'P 1'
#
loop_
_entity.id
_entity.type
_entity.pdbx_description
1 polymer ?
#
loop_
_entity_poly.entity_id
_entity_poly.type
_entity_poly.pdbx_seq_one_letter_code
_entity_poly.pdbx_strand_id
1 'polypeptide(L)'
;MAAMGEGGLKSVGNLVTALKEFRCLTDPDLRTLCLDLVAMELEMTSVPVRAHRVTDYFLVELARECLENVRIMHALRASLAVMAAADEDAIKRLDSVMEQMTARPALPETAIAKLRSLLEELEIEQLGQLCRAAAGPLQDVPRSPTPGTPSRCSAG
;
A
#
# COMPACT_ATOMS: atom_id res chain seq x y z
N MET A 1 15.63 23.27 -9.13
CA MET A 1 16.81 22.36 -9.13
C MET A 1 16.43 21.10 -8.40
N ALA A 2 16.80 19.95 -8.95
CA ALA A 2 16.25 18.64 -8.66
C ALA A 2 16.53 18.15 -7.24
N ALA A 3 15.47 17.84 -6.48
CA ALA A 3 15.51 16.89 -5.37
C ALA A 3 15.29 15.48 -5.95
N MET A 4 16.23 15.01 -6.76
CA MET A 4 16.22 13.64 -7.29
C MET A 4 17.22 12.82 -6.48
N GLY A 5 16.75 11.76 -5.78
CA GLY A 5 17.58 10.57 -5.55
C GLY A 5 17.74 10.08 -4.10
N GLU A 6 17.84 10.93 -3.09
CA GLU A 6 18.25 10.47 -1.75
C GLU A 6 17.15 9.76 -0.95
N GLY A 7 15.88 10.11 -1.18
CA GLY A 7 14.75 9.49 -0.45
C GLY A 7 14.48 8.04 -0.86
N GLY A 8 14.56 7.75 -2.18
CA GLY A 8 14.16 6.45 -2.72
C GLY A 8 15.06 5.29 -2.25
N LEU A 9 16.39 5.48 -2.33
CA LEU A 9 17.35 4.47 -1.90
C LEU A 9 17.27 4.20 -0.40
N LYS A 10 17.01 5.24 0.40
CA LYS A 10 16.80 5.09 1.85
C LYS A 10 15.53 4.30 2.15
N SER A 11 14.44 4.56 1.43
CA SER A 11 13.19 3.80 1.56
C SER A 11 13.36 2.32 1.18
N VAL A 12 14.07 2.03 0.09
CA VAL A 12 14.42 0.65 -0.29
C VAL A 12 15.21 -0.02 0.83
N GLY A 13 16.24 0.64 1.37
CA GLY A 13 17.07 0.09 2.44
C GLY A 13 16.29 -0.19 3.72
N ASN A 14 15.39 0.70 4.11
CA ASN A 14 14.52 0.52 5.28
C ASN A 14 13.57 -0.66 5.08
N LEU A 15 12.94 -0.76 3.90
CA LEU A 15 12.04 -1.86 3.58
C LEU A 15 12.79 -3.20 3.54
N VAL A 16 13.95 -3.27 2.88
CA VAL A 16 14.78 -4.47 2.86
C VAL A 16 15.17 -4.90 4.28
N THR A 17 15.50 -3.94 5.15
CA THR A 17 15.87 -4.23 6.54
C THR A 17 14.69 -4.83 7.31
N ALA A 18 13.49 -4.28 7.17
CA ALA A 18 12.27 -4.84 7.77
C ALA A 18 11.94 -6.23 7.19
N LEU A 19 12.06 -6.42 5.87
CA LEU A 19 11.78 -7.70 5.22
C LEU A 19 12.74 -8.83 5.64
N LYS A 20 14.00 -8.50 6.00
CA LYS A 20 14.99 -9.48 6.49
C LYS A 20 14.60 -10.13 7.81
N GLU A 21 13.72 -9.51 8.57
CA GLU A 21 13.28 -10.04 9.87
C GLU A 21 12.35 -11.23 9.72
N PHE A 22 11.72 -11.37 8.55
CA PHE A 22 10.82 -12.47 8.24
C PHE A 22 11.60 -13.67 7.72
N ARG A 23 11.70 -14.72 8.54
CA ARG A 23 12.41 -15.95 8.16
C ARG A 23 11.88 -16.57 6.88
N CYS A 24 10.57 -16.49 6.65
CA CYS A 24 9.93 -16.99 5.43
C CYS A 24 10.41 -16.28 4.17
N LEU A 25 10.95 -15.05 4.24
CA LEU A 25 11.54 -14.37 3.08
C LEU A 25 13.03 -14.67 2.91
N THR A 26 13.71 -15.09 3.99
CA THR A 26 15.12 -15.48 3.95
C THR A 26 15.34 -16.91 3.50
N ASP A 27 14.34 -17.77 3.71
CA ASP A 27 14.33 -19.17 3.27
C ASP A 27 13.84 -19.29 1.81
N PRO A 28 14.61 -19.93 0.90
CA PRO A 28 14.26 -20.02 -0.51
C PRO A 28 12.94 -20.74 -0.84
N ASP A 29 12.56 -21.73 -0.03
CA ASP A 29 11.36 -22.53 -0.27
C ASP A 29 10.13 -21.79 0.27
N LEU A 30 10.25 -21.23 1.47
CA LEU A 30 9.16 -20.47 2.10
C LEU A 30 8.87 -19.16 1.39
N ARG A 31 9.88 -18.48 0.81
CA ARG A 31 9.63 -17.22 0.10
C ARG A 31 8.83 -17.45 -1.17
N THR A 32 8.99 -18.61 -1.82
CA THR A 32 8.20 -18.97 -3.02
C THR A 32 6.73 -19.07 -2.64
N LEU A 33 6.44 -19.78 -1.54
CA LEU A 33 5.08 -19.83 -0.98
C LEU A 33 4.53 -18.44 -0.63
N CYS A 34 5.36 -17.56 -0.06
CA CYS A 34 4.95 -16.19 0.23
C CYS A 34 4.56 -15.42 -1.04
N LEU A 35 5.36 -15.50 -2.11
CA LEU A 35 5.03 -14.87 -3.39
C LEU A 35 3.79 -15.46 -4.04
N ASP A 36 3.57 -16.78 -3.93
CA ASP A 36 2.38 -17.43 -4.47
C ASP A 36 1.11 -16.94 -3.76
N LEU A 37 1.16 -16.76 -2.43
CA LEU A 37 0.05 -16.17 -1.67
C LEU A 37 -0.23 -14.72 -2.10
N VAL A 38 0.82 -13.92 -2.34
CA VAL A 38 0.67 -12.55 -2.84
C VAL A 38 0.07 -12.54 -4.24
N ALA A 39 0.52 -13.42 -5.13
CA ALA A 39 -0.01 -13.54 -6.48
C ALA A 39 -1.48 -13.96 -6.46
N MET A 40 -1.85 -14.91 -5.59
CA MET A 40 -3.22 -15.36 -5.39
C MET A 40 -4.13 -14.23 -4.90
N GLU A 41 -3.71 -13.48 -3.88
CA GLU A 41 -4.47 -12.34 -3.32
C GLU A 41 -4.72 -11.24 -4.37
N LEU A 42 -3.80 -11.08 -5.31
CA LEU A 42 -3.88 -10.07 -6.36
C LEU A 42 -4.46 -10.59 -7.68
N GLU A 43 -4.87 -11.86 -7.75
CA GLU A 43 -5.33 -12.55 -8.95
C GLU A 43 -4.31 -12.46 -10.12
N MET A 44 -3.02 -12.53 -9.80
CA MET A 44 -1.90 -12.48 -10.75
C MET A 44 -1.33 -13.87 -10.99
N THR A 45 -0.76 -14.10 -12.17
CA THR A 45 -0.07 -15.37 -12.48
C THR A 45 1.19 -15.57 -11.65
N SER A 46 1.90 -14.47 -11.37
CA SER A 46 3.11 -14.45 -10.54
C SER A 46 3.45 -13.03 -10.14
N VAL A 47 4.06 -12.83 -8.97
CA VAL A 47 4.68 -11.54 -8.61
C VAL A 47 5.90 -11.30 -9.52
N PRO A 48 6.09 -10.10 -10.10
CA PRO A 48 7.18 -9.80 -11.04
C PRO A 48 8.58 -9.71 -10.39
N VAL A 49 8.88 -10.56 -9.41
CA VAL A 49 10.18 -10.62 -8.74
C VAL A 49 11.04 -11.71 -9.36
N ARG A 50 12.29 -11.37 -9.69
CA ARG A 50 13.26 -12.33 -10.22
C ARG A 50 13.67 -13.33 -9.14
N ALA A 51 13.73 -14.60 -9.51
CA ALA A 51 14.20 -15.67 -8.63
C ALA A 51 15.73 -15.59 -8.41
N HIS A 52 16.17 -14.80 -7.44
CA HIS A 52 17.57 -14.69 -7.04
C HIS A 52 17.91 -15.72 -5.96
N ARG A 53 18.95 -16.55 -6.15
CA ARG A 53 19.42 -17.50 -5.10
C ARG A 53 19.98 -16.79 -3.86
N VAL A 54 20.45 -15.56 -4.02
CA VAL A 54 21.00 -14.75 -2.94
C VAL A 54 19.88 -13.88 -2.37
N THR A 55 19.64 -14.03 -1.06
CA THR A 55 18.53 -13.38 -0.33
C THR A 55 18.54 -11.87 -0.47
N ASP A 56 19.70 -11.22 -0.38
CA ASP A 56 19.79 -9.76 -0.46
C ASP A 56 19.31 -9.20 -1.80
N TYR A 57 19.70 -9.81 -2.92
CA TYR A 57 19.23 -9.38 -4.24
C TYR A 57 17.74 -9.63 -4.42
N PHE A 58 17.23 -10.75 -3.90
CA PHE A 58 15.80 -11.04 -3.89
C PHE A 58 15.00 -9.97 -3.13
N LEU A 59 15.43 -9.62 -1.92
CA LEU A 59 14.73 -8.65 -1.09
C LEU A 59 14.77 -7.24 -1.69
N VAL A 60 15.86 -6.86 -2.37
CA VAL A 60 15.94 -5.58 -3.09
C VAL A 60 14.96 -5.52 -4.25
N GLU A 61 14.86 -6.58 -5.06
CA GLU A 61 13.88 -6.63 -6.15
C GLU A 61 12.44 -6.63 -5.60
N LEU A 62 12.15 -7.43 -4.57
CA LEU A 62 10.84 -7.42 -3.90
C LEU A 62 10.49 -6.04 -3.35
N ALA A 63 11.43 -5.37 -2.69
CA ALA A 63 11.24 -4.02 -2.16
C ALA A 63 10.97 -3.00 -3.29
N ARG A 64 11.63 -3.15 -4.45
CA ARG A 64 11.34 -2.33 -5.63
C ARG A 64 9.90 -2.55 -6.12
N GLU A 65 9.47 -3.81 -6.26
CA GLU A 65 8.09 -4.11 -6.71
C GLU A 65 7.03 -3.57 -5.72
N CYS A 66 7.30 -3.64 -4.41
CA CYS A 66 6.44 -3.03 -3.40
C CYS A 66 6.36 -1.50 -3.50
N LEU A 67 7.46 -0.84 -3.89
CA LEU A 67 7.51 0.60 -4.10
C LEU A 67 6.78 1.02 -5.38
N GLU A 68 6.91 0.24 -6.44
CA GLU A 68 6.25 0.51 -7.73
C GLU A 68 4.74 0.20 -7.67
N ASN A 69 4.34 -0.76 -6.83
CA ASN A 69 2.95 -1.17 -6.69
C ASN A 69 2.55 -1.38 -5.22
N VAL A 70 1.84 -0.39 -4.67
CA VAL A 70 1.33 -0.40 -3.30
C VAL A 70 0.41 -1.60 -3.02
N ARG A 71 -0.29 -2.16 -4.02
CA ARG A 71 -1.11 -3.36 -3.84
C ARG A 71 -0.26 -4.59 -3.52
N ILE A 72 0.93 -4.71 -4.15
CA ILE A 72 1.90 -5.77 -3.84
C ILE A 72 2.39 -5.62 -2.41
N MET A 73 2.67 -4.39 -1.96
CA MET A 73 3.09 -4.14 -0.58
C MET A 73 2.03 -4.55 0.45
N HIS A 74 0.75 -4.21 0.22
CA HIS A 74 -0.33 -4.62 1.12
C HIS A 74 -0.59 -6.12 1.13
N ALA A 75 -0.60 -6.76 -0.05
CA ALA A 75 -0.75 -8.20 -0.16
C ALA A 75 0.42 -8.93 0.52
N LEU A 76 1.66 -8.48 0.31
CA LEU A 76 2.84 -9.00 0.98
C LEU A 76 2.71 -8.92 2.51
N ARG A 77 2.31 -7.76 3.03
CA ARG A 77 2.08 -7.59 4.47
C ARG A 77 1.02 -8.55 5.00
N ALA A 78 -0.07 -8.75 4.28
CA ALA A 78 -1.12 -9.70 4.66
C ALA A 78 -0.61 -11.15 4.66
N SER A 79 0.13 -11.56 3.62
CA SER A 79 0.74 -12.89 3.54
C SER A 79 1.75 -13.12 4.66
N LEU A 80 2.57 -12.12 4.98
CA LEU A 80 3.53 -12.17 6.09
C LEU A 80 2.83 -12.28 7.46
N ALA A 81 1.72 -11.58 7.67
CA ALA A 81 0.95 -11.69 8.91
C ALA A 81 0.41 -13.11 9.14
N VAL A 82 0.09 -13.84 8.07
CA VAL A 82 -0.34 -15.25 8.13
C VAL A 82 0.84 -16.18 8.36
N MET A 83 1.93 -16.01 7.60
CA MET A 83 3.08 -16.92 7.62
C MET A 83 4.01 -16.72 8.82
N ALA A 84 4.08 -15.50 9.34
CA ALA A 84 4.95 -15.08 10.43
C ALA A 84 4.13 -14.55 11.60
N ALA A 85 3.02 -15.22 11.92
CA ALA A 85 2.10 -14.81 12.99
C ALA A 85 2.78 -14.70 14.38
N ALA A 86 3.91 -15.39 14.58
CA ALA A 86 4.70 -15.30 15.81
C ALA A 86 5.63 -14.07 15.86
N ASP A 87 5.85 -13.39 14.73
CA ASP A 87 6.80 -12.27 14.59
C ASP A 87 6.08 -10.91 14.61
N GLU A 88 5.25 -10.67 15.64
CA GLU A 88 4.46 -9.44 15.76
C GLU A 88 5.29 -8.15 15.69
N ASP A 89 6.49 -8.16 16.28
CA ASP A 89 7.37 -6.99 16.27
C ASP A 89 7.97 -6.71 14.89
N ALA A 90 8.13 -7.73 14.04
CA ALA A 90 8.53 -7.57 12.65
C ALA A 90 7.38 -6.97 11.83
N ILE A 91 6.14 -7.42 12.06
CA ILE A 91 4.94 -6.84 11.45
C ILE A 91 4.77 -5.37 11.84
N LYS A 92 4.92 -5.01 13.12
CA LYS A 92 4.84 -3.60 13.56
C LYS A 92 5.91 -2.73 12.90
N ARG A 93 7.14 -3.24 12.74
CA ARG A 93 8.21 -2.52 12.04
C ARG A 93 7.90 -2.36 10.56
N LEU A 94 7.40 -3.40 9.91
CA LEU A 94 6.95 -3.34 8.52
C LEU A 94 5.83 -2.30 8.36
N ASP A 95 4.82 -2.31 9.22
CA ASP A 95 3.72 -1.35 9.20
C ASP A 95 4.24 0.09 9.36
N SER A 96 5.18 0.34 10.27
CA SER A 96 5.81 1.66 10.43
C SER A 96 6.58 2.11 9.18
N VAL A 97 7.29 1.20 8.52
CA VAL A 97 8.00 1.50 7.26
C VAL A 97 6.98 1.79 6.14
N MET A 98 5.90 1.01 6.05
CA MET A 98 4.83 1.23 5.09
C MET A 98 4.16 2.60 5.29
N GLU A 99 3.89 3.00 6.53
CA GLU A 99 3.34 4.32 6.86
C GLU A 99 4.28 5.45 6.42
N GLN A 100 5.58 5.34 6.70
CA GLN A 100 6.57 6.33 6.27
C GLN A 100 6.66 6.44 4.74
N MET A 101 6.52 5.32 4.04
CA MET A 101 6.60 5.25 2.57
C MET A 101 5.33 5.73 1.88
N THR A 102 4.18 5.50 2.49
CA THR A 102 2.87 5.94 1.98
C THR A 102 2.45 7.31 2.50
N ALA A 103 3.22 7.89 3.42
CA ALA A 103 3.06 9.25 3.87
C ALA A 103 3.16 10.18 2.66
N ARG A 104 1.99 10.58 2.14
CA ARG A 104 1.91 11.57 1.08
C ARG A 104 2.60 12.83 1.60
N PRO A 105 3.53 13.44 0.84
CA PRO A 105 3.99 14.77 1.18
C PRO A 105 2.74 15.65 1.28
N ALA A 106 2.50 16.18 2.48
CA ALA A 106 1.40 17.11 2.69
C ALA A 106 1.66 18.28 1.74
N LEU A 107 0.74 18.48 0.79
CA LEU A 107 0.78 19.69 -0.04
C LEU A 107 0.81 20.89 0.92
N PRO A 108 1.69 21.88 0.70
CA PRO A 108 1.65 23.10 1.50
C PRO A 108 0.24 23.67 1.52
N GLU A 109 -0.22 24.23 2.64
CA GLU A 109 -1.61 24.73 2.77
C GLU A 109 -2.01 25.68 1.63
N THR A 110 -1.04 26.46 1.13
CA THR A 110 -1.21 27.35 -0.02
C THR A 110 -1.42 26.61 -1.34
N ALA A 111 -0.78 25.45 -1.54
CA ALA A 111 -0.99 24.58 -2.68
C ALA A 111 -2.33 23.84 -2.57
N ILE A 112 -2.74 23.45 -1.35
CA ILE A 112 -4.08 22.88 -1.08
C ILE A 112 -5.16 23.89 -1.42
N ALA A 113 -5.02 25.15 -0.96
CA ALA A 113 -5.99 26.21 -1.23
C ALA A 113 -6.12 26.50 -2.75
N LYS A 114 -4.99 26.55 -3.47
CA LYS A 114 -4.99 26.70 -4.93
C LYS A 114 -5.61 25.51 -5.65
N LEU A 115 -5.29 24.28 -5.25
CA LEU A 115 -5.90 23.07 -5.82
C LEU A 115 -7.40 23.02 -5.55
N ARG A 116 -7.86 23.40 -4.35
CA ARG A 116 -9.29 23.49 -4.03
C ARG A 116 -10.01 24.50 -4.90
N SER A 117 -9.46 25.70 -5.07
CA SER A 117 -10.02 26.72 -5.97
C SER A 117 -10.08 26.23 -7.42
N LEU A 118 -9.03 25.57 -7.93
CA LEU A 118 -9.02 25.00 -9.28
C LEU A 118 -10.02 23.84 -9.42
N LEU A 119 -10.22 23.04 -8.37
CA LEU A 119 -11.18 21.92 -8.35
C LEU A 119 -12.62 22.40 -8.20
N GLU A 120 -12.87 23.49 -7.46
CA GLU A 120 -14.17 24.16 -7.35
C GLU A 120 -14.58 24.78 -8.69
N GLU A 121 -13.62 25.31 -9.46
CA GLU A 121 -13.85 25.80 -10.83
C GLU A 121 -14.00 24.66 -11.85
N LEU A 122 -13.48 23.47 -11.55
CA LEU A 122 -13.68 22.23 -12.30
C LEU A 122 -15.00 21.56 -11.88
N GLU A 123 -16.13 22.24 -12.08
CA GLU A 123 -17.44 21.57 -12.19
C GLU A 123 -17.46 20.70 -13.46
N ILE A 124 -16.71 19.60 -13.44
CA ILE A 124 -16.82 18.56 -14.46
C ILE A 124 -17.87 17.58 -13.92
N GLU A 125 -19.06 17.55 -14.52
CA GLU A 125 -20.13 16.59 -14.19
C GLU A 125 -19.63 15.13 -14.12
N GLN A 126 -18.52 14.84 -14.80
CA GLN A 126 -17.88 13.53 -14.89
C GLN A 126 -16.67 13.35 -13.96
N LEU A 127 -16.34 14.29 -13.05
CA LEU A 127 -15.19 14.16 -12.15
C LEU A 127 -15.30 12.89 -11.29
N GLY A 128 -16.49 12.57 -10.80
CA GLY A 128 -16.73 11.31 -10.09
C GLY A 128 -16.52 10.07 -10.99
N GLN A 129 -16.76 10.19 -12.29
CA GLN A 129 -16.54 9.12 -13.27
C GLN A 129 -15.05 9.00 -13.63
N LEU A 130 -14.31 10.11 -13.74
CA LEU A 130 -12.87 10.16 -13.92
C LEU A 130 -12.11 9.65 -12.70
N CYS A 131 -12.52 10.00 -11.48
CA CYS A 131 -11.95 9.46 -10.25
C CYS A 131 -12.21 7.95 -10.13
N ARG A 132 -13.40 7.48 -10.50
CA ARG A 132 -13.71 6.03 -10.57
C ARG A 132 -12.90 5.31 -11.65
N ALA A 133 -12.71 5.93 -12.81
CA ALA A 133 -11.91 5.36 -13.89
C ALA A 133 -10.42 5.31 -13.53
N ALA A 134 -9.89 6.37 -12.92
CA ALA A 134 -8.48 6.48 -12.52
C ALA A 134 -8.14 5.56 -11.33
N ALA A 135 -9.12 5.28 -10.46
CA ALA A 135 -8.90 4.39 -9.33
C ALA A 135 -9.02 2.89 -9.67
N GLY A 136 -9.34 2.55 -10.93
CA GLY A 136 -9.62 1.17 -11.34
C GLY A 136 -10.89 0.62 -10.65
N PRO A 137 -11.18 -0.69 -10.72
CA PRO A 137 -12.30 -1.30 -10.01
C PRO A 137 -12.03 -1.27 -8.50
N LEU A 138 -12.18 -0.10 -7.88
CA LEU A 138 -12.29 0.03 -6.44
C LEU A 138 -13.59 -0.64 -6.03
N GLN A 139 -13.47 -1.72 -5.27
CA GLN A 139 -14.59 -2.34 -4.58
C GLN A 139 -15.41 -1.29 -3.81
N ASP A 140 -16.71 -1.52 -3.75
CA ASP A 140 -17.70 -0.67 -3.09
C ASP A 140 -17.20 -0.15 -1.74
N VAL A 141 -17.05 1.17 -1.66
CA VAL A 141 -16.83 1.86 -0.39
C VAL A 141 -18.02 1.53 0.52
N PRO A 142 -17.80 1.00 1.75
CA PRO A 142 -18.89 0.79 2.69
C PRO A 142 -19.60 2.13 2.92
N ARG A 143 -20.92 2.18 2.69
CA ARG A 143 -21.70 3.41 2.90
C ARG A 143 -21.43 3.92 4.31
N SER A 144 -20.92 5.16 4.40
CA SER A 144 -20.82 5.86 5.68
C SER A 144 -22.18 5.86 6.37
N PRO A 145 -22.29 5.54 7.67
CA PRO A 145 -23.54 5.70 8.38
C PRO A 145 -23.92 7.19 8.33
N THR A 146 -25.06 7.48 7.72
CA THR A 146 -25.65 8.82 7.68
C THR A 146 -25.86 9.33 9.11
N PRO A 147 -25.34 10.50 9.49
CA PRO A 147 -25.68 11.11 10.77
C PRO A 147 -27.04 11.78 10.62
N GLY A 148 -28.07 11.22 11.26
CA GLY A 148 -29.33 11.91 11.47
C GLY A 148 -30.57 11.10 11.16
N THR A 149 -31.04 10.34 12.14
CA THR A 149 -32.47 10.10 12.32
C THR A 149 -32.79 10.27 13.81
N PRO A 150 -33.40 11.38 14.24
CA PRO A 150 -33.97 11.45 15.57
C PRO A 150 -35.19 10.53 15.61
N SER A 151 -35.13 9.53 16.51
CA SER A 151 -36.26 8.70 16.89
C SER A 151 -37.40 9.59 17.41
N ARG A 152 -38.47 9.75 16.63
CA ARG A 152 -39.78 10.14 17.15
C ARG A 152 -40.54 8.86 17.45
N CYS A 153 -40.57 8.47 18.72
CA CYS A 153 -41.65 7.66 19.26
C CYS A 153 -42.91 8.52 19.27
N SER A 154 -43.80 8.29 18.31
CA SER A 154 -45.17 8.81 18.34
C SER A 154 -46.06 7.78 19.03
N ALA A 155 -46.78 8.23 20.05
CA ALA A 155 -47.83 7.51 20.74
C ALA A 155 -48.97 7.12 19.78
N GLY A 156 -49.59 5.97 20.07
CA GLY A 156 -50.77 5.42 19.39
C GLY A 156 -51.01 4.01 19.87
#